data_AF-A0A7X7TA59-F1
#
_entry.id   AF-A0A7X7TA59-F1
#
_cell.length_a   1.000
_cell.length_b   1.000
_cell.length_c   1.000
_cell.angle_alpha   90.00
_cell.angle_beta   90.00
_cell.angle_gamma   90.00
#
_symmetry.space_group_name_H-M   'P 1'
#
loop_
_entity.id
_entity.type
_entity.pdbx_description
1 polymer ?
#
loop_
_entity_poly.entity_id
_entity_poly.type
_entity_poly.pdbx_seq_one_letter_code
_entity_poly.pdbx_strand_id
1 'polypeptide(L)'
;MNLKDMSERREEALRPSHYLGYDRDKLGMYLLSRGAYRIAESQFRRAVWLNPFEYHFVYHLAWCLYKQGRQAEAKTCVEQLKVQDKDLDEEGKTMIFLIRARNNRGGRNE
;
A
#
# COMPACT_ATOMS: atom_id res chain seq x y z
N MET A 1 25.52 -6.66 -14.51
CA MET A 1 24.62 -6.57 -13.34
C MET A 1 23.69 -5.39 -13.57
N ASN A 2 22.37 -5.59 -13.60
CA ASN A 2 21.41 -4.51 -13.85
C ASN A 2 21.09 -3.76 -12.54
N LEU A 3 20.77 -2.47 -12.59
CA LEU A 3 20.30 -1.68 -11.45
C LEU A 3 19.13 -2.36 -10.70
N LYS A 4 18.24 -3.06 -11.41
CA LYS A 4 17.14 -3.84 -10.81
C LYS A 4 17.62 -5.00 -9.93
N ASP A 5 18.66 -5.71 -10.37
CA ASP A 5 19.30 -6.80 -9.61
C ASP A 5 20.03 -6.24 -8.37
N MET A 6 20.60 -5.03 -8.47
CA MET A 6 21.21 -4.34 -7.33
C MET A 6 20.20 -3.83 -6.30
N SER A 7 19.03 -3.33 -6.73
CA SER A 7 17.97 -2.92 -5.81
C SER A 7 17.36 -4.12 -5.11
N GLU A 8 17.00 -5.17 -5.85
CA GLU A 8 16.44 -6.40 -5.27
C GLU A 8 17.40 -7.03 -4.26
N ARG A 9 18.69 -7.14 -4.58
CA ARG A 9 19.70 -7.62 -3.63
C ARG A 9 19.83 -6.77 -2.38
N ARG A 10 19.71 -5.44 -2.54
CA ARG A 10 19.76 -4.51 -1.40
C ARG A 10 18.52 -4.64 -0.53
N GLU A 11 17.34 -4.76 -1.14
CA GLU A 11 16.08 -5.00 -0.41
C GLU A 11 16.17 -6.33 0.34
N GLU A 12 16.61 -7.40 -0.31
CA GLU A 12 16.77 -8.72 0.30
C GLU A 12 17.75 -8.68 1.48
N ALA A 13 18.86 -7.95 1.36
CA ALA A 13 19.85 -7.81 2.44
C ALA A 13 19.35 -6.95 3.62
N LEU A 14 18.43 -6.01 3.37
CA LEU A 14 17.90 -5.09 4.38
C LEU A 14 16.52 -5.50 4.93
N ARG A 15 15.88 -6.50 4.31
CA ARG A 15 14.59 -7.01 4.74
C ARG A 15 14.77 -7.87 6.00
N PRO A 16 14.07 -7.55 7.12
CA PRO A 16 14.16 -8.37 8.33
C PRO A 16 13.73 -9.82 8.13
N SER A 17 12.72 -10.06 7.27
CA SER A 17 12.27 -11.38 6.79
C SER A 17 11.28 -11.23 5.64
N HIS A 18 11.30 -12.13 4.66
CA HIS A 18 10.32 -12.11 3.56
C HIS A 18 8.92 -12.57 3.97
N TYR A 19 8.80 -13.33 5.05
CA TYR A 19 7.51 -13.92 5.46
C TYR A 19 6.72 -13.07 6.46
N LEU A 20 7.36 -12.09 7.11
CA LEU A 20 6.72 -11.31 8.16
C LEU A 20 5.73 -10.29 7.57
N GLY A 21 4.57 -10.14 8.22
CA GLY A 21 3.57 -9.13 7.88
C GLY A 21 2.42 -9.66 7.02
N TYR A 22 2.58 -10.79 6.33
CA TYR A 22 1.52 -11.39 5.51
C TYR A 22 0.29 -11.84 6.31
N ASP A 23 0.51 -12.32 7.55
CA ASP A 23 -0.56 -12.64 8.50
C ASP A 23 -1.38 -11.39 8.87
N ARG A 24 -0.69 -10.28 9.10
CA ARG A 24 -1.30 -8.99 9.43
C ARG A 24 -2.02 -8.38 8.25
N ASP A 25 -1.44 -8.48 7.06
CA ASP A 25 -2.06 -7.99 5.83
C ASP A 25 -3.38 -8.72 5.54
N LYS A 26 -3.38 -10.07 5.63
CA LYS A 26 -4.59 -10.89 5.50
C LYS A 26 -5.65 -10.51 6.53
N LEU A 27 -5.26 -10.34 7.80
CA LEU A 27 -6.17 -9.89 8.85
C LEU A 27 -6.70 -8.48 8.58
N GLY A 28 -5.85 -7.58 8.10
CA GLY A 28 -6.20 -6.23 7.70
C GLY A 28 -7.26 -6.23 6.60
N MET A 29 -7.08 -7.04 5.56
CA MET A 29 -8.05 -7.17 4.46
C MET A 29 -9.38 -7.76 4.92
N TYR A 30 -9.34 -8.77 5.79
CA TYR A 30 -10.55 -9.28 6.44
C TYR A 30 -11.27 -8.16 7.21
N LEU A 31 -10.59 -7.43 8.08
CA LEU A 31 -11.17 -6.33 8.86
C LEU A 31 -11.69 -5.19 7.97
N LEU A 32 -10.98 -4.87 6.89
CA LEU A 32 -11.39 -3.88 5.90
C LEU A 32 -12.73 -4.27 5.26
N SER A 33 -12.88 -5.54 4.86
CA SER A 33 -14.13 -6.06 4.29
C SER A 33 -15.32 -5.97 5.26
N ARG A 34 -15.06 -5.93 6.56
CA ARG A 34 -16.07 -5.76 7.62
C ARG A 34 -16.35 -4.29 7.95
N GLY A 35 -15.72 -3.34 7.26
CA GLY A 35 -15.81 -1.91 7.56
C GLY A 35 -15.05 -1.46 8.81
N ALA A 36 -14.25 -2.35 9.43
CA ALA A 36 -13.51 -2.07 10.66
C ALA A 36 -12.19 -1.33 10.37
N TYR A 37 -12.30 -0.17 9.70
CA TYR A 37 -11.18 0.49 9.05
C TYR A 37 -10.04 0.89 9.98
N ARG A 38 -10.35 1.39 11.19
CA ARG A 38 -9.30 1.78 12.16
C ARG A 38 -8.45 0.60 12.62
N ILE A 39 -9.06 -0.56 12.81
CA ILE A 39 -8.33 -1.76 13.24
C ILE A 39 -7.56 -2.34 12.06
N ALA A 40 -8.16 -2.33 10.86
CA ALA A 40 -7.49 -2.73 9.62
C ALA A 40 -6.22 -1.90 9.37
N GLU A 41 -6.30 -0.57 9.52
CA GLU A 41 -5.14 0.32 9.38
C GLU A 41 -3.99 -0.06 10.32
N SER A 42 -4.30 -0.39 11.58
CA SER A 42 -3.28 -0.83 12.54
C SER A 42 -2.55 -2.09 12.05
N GLN A 43 -3.27 -3.04 11.46
CA GLN A 43 -2.65 -4.25 10.90
C GLN A 43 -1.78 -3.94 9.68
N PHE A 44 -2.27 -3.12 8.74
CA PHE A 44 -1.48 -2.74 7.56
C PHE A 44 -0.23 -1.94 7.93
N ARG A 45 -0.32 -0.98 8.85
CA ARG A 45 0.86 -0.24 9.35
C ARG A 45 1.89 -1.17 9.95
N ARG A 46 1.45 -2.21 10.66
CA ARG A 46 2.36 -3.20 11.24
C ARG A 46 2.95 -4.13 10.18
N ALA A 47 2.20 -4.49 9.14
CA ALA A 47 2.72 -5.23 7.99
C ALA A 47 3.83 -4.43 7.27
N VAL A 48 3.58 -3.14 6.97
CA VAL A 48 4.57 -2.22 6.38
C VAL A 48 5.80 -2.08 7.27
N TRP A 49 5.64 -1.98 8.59
CA TRP A 49 6.78 -1.90 9.50
C TRP A 49 7.63 -3.17 9.51
N LEU A 50 6.99 -4.35 9.42
CA LEU A 50 7.68 -5.64 9.42
C LEU A 50 8.43 -5.90 8.11
N ASN A 51 7.85 -5.48 6.99
CA ASN A 51 8.45 -5.61 5.67
C ASN A 51 8.14 -4.38 4.82
N PRO A 52 8.98 -3.33 4.87
CA PRO A 52 8.75 -2.08 4.15
C PRO A 52 8.99 -2.19 2.64
N PHE A 53 9.55 -3.31 2.17
CA PHE A 53 9.83 -3.57 0.76
C PHE A 53 8.70 -4.37 0.07
N GLU A 54 7.67 -4.77 0.82
CA GLU A 54 6.50 -5.44 0.26
C GLU A 54 5.46 -4.41 -0.16
N TYR A 55 5.39 -4.13 -1.47
CA TYR A 55 4.54 -3.09 -2.02
C TYR A 55 3.05 -3.38 -1.81
N HIS A 56 2.67 -4.67 -1.70
CA HIS A 56 1.30 -5.08 -1.39
C HIS A 56 0.77 -4.42 -0.11
N PHE A 57 1.60 -4.40 0.94
CA PHE A 57 1.20 -3.86 2.25
C PHE A 57 0.98 -2.34 2.19
N VAL A 58 1.74 -1.64 1.35
CA VAL A 58 1.65 -0.19 1.22
C VAL A 58 0.39 0.23 0.48
N TYR A 59 0.03 -0.41 -0.64
CA TYR A 59 -1.21 -0.05 -1.32
C TYR A 59 -2.46 -0.53 -0.57
N HIS A 60 -2.38 -1.63 0.19
CA HIS A 60 -3.45 -2.03 1.11
C HIS A 60 -3.67 -1.00 2.23
N LEU A 61 -2.60 -0.47 2.82
CA LEU A 61 -2.69 0.66 3.74
C LEU A 61 -3.31 1.88 3.07
N ALA A 62 -2.84 2.25 1.88
CA ALA A 62 -3.37 3.39 1.13
C ALA A 62 -4.85 3.23 0.80
N TRP A 63 -5.28 2.03 0.41
CA TRP A 63 -6.68 1.71 0.16
C TRP A 63 -7.52 1.81 1.43
N CYS A 64 -7.00 1.35 2.56
CA CYS A 64 -7.66 1.52 3.85
C CYS A 64 -7.85 3.00 4.22
N LEU A 65 -6.80 3.81 4.06
CA LEU A 65 -6.86 5.26 4.29
C LEU A 65 -7.87 5.93 3.35
N TYR A 66 -7.89 5.53 2.08
CA TYR A 66 -8.86 5.99 1.10
C TYR A 66 -10.31 5.65 1.49
N LYS A 67 -10.56 4.43 1.99
CA LYS A 67 -11.88 4.01 2.51
C LYS A 67 -12.30 4.77 3.77
N GLN A 68 -11.35 5.25 4.57
CA GLN A 68 -11.59 6.16 5.70
C GLN A 68 -11.84 7.62 5.30
N GLY A 69 -11.78 7.95 4.01
CA GLY A 69 -11.88 9.34 3.53
C GLY A 69 -10.59 10.15 3.68
N ARG A 70 -9.49 9.55 4.15
CA ARG A 70 -8.18 10.19 4.32
C ARG A 70 -7.41 10.19 3.00
N GLN A 71 -7.96 10.89 2.00
CA GLN A 71 -7.50 10.84 0.61
C GLN A 71 -6.07 11.38 0.42
N ALA A 72 -5.73 12.49 1.09
CA ALA A 72 -4.40 13.08 0.99
C ALA A 72 -3.32 12.08 1.44
N GLU A 73 -3.53 11.41 2.57
CA GLU A 73 -2.58 10.42 3.10
C GLU A 73 -2.50 9.17 2.21
N ALA A 74 -3.65 8.68 1.72
CA ALA A 74 -3.67 7.56 0.78
C ALA A 74 -2.85 7.87 -0.48
N LYS A 75 -2.99 9.09 -1.02
CA LYS A 75 -2.24 9.55 -2.19
C LYS A 75 -0.74 9.61 -1.89
N THR A 76 -0.34 10.20 -0.76
CA THR A 76 1.06 10.22 -0.35
C THR A 76 1.66 8.81 -0.24
N CYS A 77 0.93 7.84 0.31
CA CYS A 77 1.40 6.45 0.37
C CYS A 77 1.72 5.87 -1.03
N VAL A 78 0.82 6.04 -2.01
CA VAL A 78 1.02 5.48 -3.37
C VAL A 78 1.96 6.30 -4.25
N GLU A 79 2.28 7.54 -3.88
CA GLU A 79 3.29 8.36 -4.56
C GLU A 79 4.71 8.02 -4.10
N GLN A 80 4.87 7.58 -2.85
CA GLN A 80 6.16 7.16 -2.31
C GLN A 80 6.56 5.75 -2.75
N LEU A 81 5.63 4.99 -3.34
CA LEU A 81 5.90 3.68 -3.92
C LEU A 81 6.86 3.80 -5.11
N LYS A 82 8.05 3.22 -4.97
CA LYS A 82 9.08 3.14 -6.02
C LYS A 82 8.98 1.82 -6.79
N VAL A 83 7.77 1.44 -7.19
CA VAL A 83 7.48 0.20 -7.90
C VAL A 83 7.16 0.49 -9.37
N GLN A 84 7.59 -0.38 -10.28
CA GLN A 84 7.21 -0.27 -11.68
C GLN A 84 5.83 -0.89 -11.89
N ASP A 85 5.03 -0.36 -12.80
CA ASP A 85 3.68 -0.88 -13.07
C ASP A 85 3.66 -2.38 -13.44
N LYS A 86 4.73 -2.88 -14.07
CA LYS A 86 4.86 -4.31 -14.40
C LYS A 86 5.06 -5.21 -13.18
N ASP A 87 5.51 -4.64 -12.07
CA ASP A 87 5.80 -5.34 -10.82
C ASP A 87 4.59 -5.31 -9.87
N LEU A 88 3.54 -4.54 -10.21
CA LEU A 88 2.25 -4.53 -9.52
C LEU A 88 1.30 -5.60 -10.08
N ASP A 89 0.52 -6.20 -9.20
CA ASP A 89 -0.63 -7.01 -9.58
C ASP A 89 -1.82 -6.15 -10.05
N GLU A 90 -2.84 -6.80 -10.61
CA GLU A 90 -4.02 -6.10 -11.14
C GLU A 90 -4.83 -5.39 -10.04
N GLU A 91 -4.83 -5.95 -8.82
CA GLU A 91 -5.48 -5.36 -7.67
C GLU A 91 -4.79 -4.05 -7.25
N GLY A 92 -3.47 -4.08 -7.08
CA GLY A 92 -2.65 -2.93 -6.76
C GLY A 92 -2.77 -1.83 -7.80
N LYS A 93 -2.73 -2.16 -9.10
CA LYS A 93 -2.95 -1.19 -10.19
C LYS A 93 -4.31 -0.51 -10.06
N THR A 94 -5.37 -1.31 -9.83
CA THR A 94 -6.74 -0.79 -9.71
C THR A 94 -6.88 0.15 -8.52
N MET A 95 -6.37 -0.26 -7.35
CA MET A 95 -6.43 0.57 -6.13
C MET A 95 -5.64 1.87 -6.30
N ILE A 96 -4.41 1.79 -6.81
CA ILE A 96 -3.54 2.96 -7.02
C ILE A 96 -4.18 3.93 -8.03
N PHE A 97 -4.75 3.41 -9.12
CA PHE A 97 -5.49 4.22 -10.08
C PHE A 97 -6.66 4.97 -9.43
N LEU A 98 -7.50 4.29 -8.66
CA LEU A 98 -8.64 4.90 -7.99
C LEU A 98 -8.23 5.97 -6.96
N ILE A 99 -7.16 5.72 -6.21
CA ILE A 99 -6.61 6.66 -5.23
C ILE A 99 -6.10 7.93 -5.95
N ARG A 100 -5.39 7.77 -7.07
CA ARG A 100 -4.87 8.90 -7.86
C ARG A 100 -5.98 9.69 -8.57
N ALA A 101 -7.03 9.03 -9.06
CA ALA A 101 -8.08 9.65 -9.88
C ALA A 101 -9.06 10.56 -9.13
N ARG A 102 -9.24 10.40 -7.80
CA ARG A 102 -10.32 11.09 -7.07
C ARG A 102 -10.10 12.58 -6.77
N ASN A 103 -9.01 13.18 -7.23
CA ASN A 103 -8.70 14.60 -6.94
C ASN A 103 -9.46 15.63 -7.81
N ASN A 104 -10.27 15.20 -8.79
CA ASN A 104 -10.92 16.11 -9.74
C ASN A 104 -12.41 16.44 -9.47
N ARG A 105 -12.99 16.03 -8.31
CA ARG A 105 -14.41 16.31 -8.00
C ARG A 105 -14.65 17.13 -6.73
N GLY A 106 -13.61 17.68 -6.09
CA GLY A 106 -13.74 18.49 -4.87
C GLY A 106 -13.51 19.99 -5.03
N GLY A 107 -13.26 20.48 -6.26
CA GLY A 107 -12.86 21.86 -6.54
C GLY A 107 -13.85 22.66 -7.39
N ARG A 108 -15.15 22.38 -7.28
CA ARG A 108 -16.22 23.28 -7.75
C ARG A 108 -17.23 23.46 -6.64
N ASN A 109 -16.88 24.31 -5.69
CA ASN A 109 -17.87 25.06 -4.93
C ASN A 109 -17.71 26.52 -5.40
N GLU A 110 -18.74 26.97 -6.11
CA GLU A 110 -19.24 28.36 -6.27
C GLU A 110 -18.25 29.47 -6.62
#